data_AF-A0A8B8Q8Y7-F1
#
_entry.id   AF-A0A8B8Q8Y7-F1
#
_cell.length_a   1.000
_cell.length_b   1.000
_cell.length_c   1.000
_cell.angle_alpha   90.00
_cell.angle_beta   90.00
_cell.angle_gamma   90.00
#
_symmetry.space_group_name_H-M   'P 1'
#
loop_
_entity.id
_entity.type
_entity.pdbx_description
1 polymer ?
#
loop_
_entity_poly.entity_id
_entity_poly.type
_entity_poly.pdbx_seq_one_letter_code
_entity_poly.pdbx_strand_id
1 'polypeptide(L)'
;MASPPPFLLLLLLLLALFSPLNPRSRAAKLPFHPEDILPLLPRQLSWPLLNALRRPVDLLPTFVGAASASNGSLEWKGACFYESTAWMEFHNKTGSEFGGGTLHIKVSKAHSWTCMDIYVFATPYRVTWDYYFLSREHTFEFKEWEGKAEFEYVKSRGVSIFLMQAGMLGTLQALWDVFPLFSNNWWGEKSNIGFLKKHMGATFEQRPQPWVTNISIDDIHTGDFLAISKIRGRWGGFETLEKWVSGAYAGHTAVCLKDSEGKLWVGESGHDNEQGEDIIAVLPWDEWWEFELNKDDSNPHIALLPLHPDMRAKFNETAAWEYALSMNGKPYGYHNMLFSWIDTIDANYPPPLDAHVVASVMTVWNQIQPAYAANILNEALNKRLGTEGLDLPELLVETETRGSSFAELLTIPEQDDWVYSDGKSASCVAFVLEIYKAAGLFDPISSSIQVTEFTIKDAYSLRFFENNSSRLPEWCNDGDGVELPFCQIRGRYRMELPGYNTVDPYPHMNEMCPSLPPKYSRPSDC
;
A
#
# COMPACT_ATOMS: atom_id res chain seq x y z
N MET A 1 21.56 1.49 35.87
CA MET A 1 22.57 0.45 35.56
C MET A 1 22.22 -0.79 36.35
N ALA A 2 21.45 -1.70 35.75
CA ALA A 2 21.16 -3.01 36.33
C ALA A 2 22.18 -4.00 35.75
N SER A 3 22.92 -4.67 36.61
CA SER A 3 23.82 -5.77 36.24
C SER A 3 23.06 -6.86 35.49
N PRO A 4 23.63 -7.43 34.40
CA PRO A 4 22.94 -8.47 33.62
C PRO A 4 22.69 -9.70 34.51
N PRO A 5 21.60 -10.44 34.28
CA PRO A 5 21.28 -11.62 35.07
C PRO A 5 22.40 -12.66 34.93
N PRO A 6 22.73 -13.41 36.00
CA PRO A 6 23.85 -14.35 36.05
C PRO A 6 23.78 -15.44 34.95
N PHE A 7 22.60 -15.65 34.36
CA PHE A 7 22.37 -16.56 33.25
C PHE A 7 23.07 -16.13 31.95
N LEU A 8 23.15 -14.82 31.67
CA LEU A 8 23.76 -14.28 30.45
C LEU A 8 25.29 -14.44 30.46
N LEU A 9 25.90 -14.22 31.63
CA LEU A 9 27.33 -14.45 31.87
C LEU A 9 27.71 -15.93 31.76
N LEU A 10 26.85 -16.82 32.24
CA LEU A 10 27.06 -18.27 32.12
C LEU A 10 27.00 -18.74 30.66
N LEU A 11 26.07 -18.18 29.87
CA LEU A 11 25.93 -18.47 28.44
C LEU A 11 27.17 -18.00 27.65
N LEU A 12 27.67 -16.80 27.95
CA LEU A 12 28.89 -16.24 27.34
C LEU A 12 30.16 -17.02 27.71
N LEU A 13 30.24 -17.53 28.94
CA LEU A 13 31.34 -18.41 29.39
C LEU A 13 31.31 -19.78 28.69
N LEU A 14 30.11 -20.34 28.48
CA LEU A 14 29.94 -21.59 27.72
C LEU A 14 30.33 -21.39 26.25
N LEU A 15 29.95 -20.26 25.63
CA LEU A 15 30.33 -19.89 24.26
C LEU A 15 31.86 -19.78 24.08
N ALA A 16 32.58 -19.24 25.06
CA ALA A 16 34.04 -19.12 25.03
C ALA A 16 34.77 -20.46 25.18
N LEU A 17 34.18 -21.43 25.87
CA LEU A 17 34.75 -22.77 26.09
C LEU A 17 34.63 -23.70 24.86
N PHE A 18 33.81 -23.35 23.86
CA PHE A 18 33.60 -24.13 22.63
C PHE A 18 34.33 -23.58 21.39
N SER A 19 35.37 -22.77 21.54
CA SER A 19 36.25 -22.41 20.41
C SER A 19 37.23 -23.55 20.07
N PRO A 20 37.25 -24.10 18.84
CA PRO A 20 38.09 -25.24 18.51
C PRO A 20 39.48 -24.77 18.08
N LEU A 21 40.45 -24.82 19.00
CA LEU A 21 41.87 -24.85 18.67
C LEU A 21 42.27 -26.28 18.23
N ASN A 22 41.71 -26.79 17.12
CA ASN A 22 42.24 -28.02 16.51
C ASN A 22 41.78 -28.21 15.04
N PRO A 23 42.67 -28.13 14.03
CA PRO A 23 42.29 -28.16 12.61
C PRO A 23 42.03 -29.58 12.04
N ARG A 24 41.74 -30.59 12.88
CA ARG A 24 41.52 -31.99 12.43
C ARG A 24 40.27 -32.69 12.98
N SER A 25 39.37 -32.00 13.67
CA SER A 25 38.05 -32.58 13.98
C SER A 25 37.09 -32.34 12.83
N ARG A 26 36.47 -33.41 12.31
CA ARG A 26 35.28 -33.32 11.44
C ARG A 26 34.34 -32.27 12.06
N ALA A 27 34.01 -31.23 11.28
CA ALA A 27 33.15 -30.14 11.72
C ALA A 27 31.84 -30.72 12.29
N ALA A 28 31.76 -30.83 13.62
CA ALA A 28 30.50 -31.07 14.28
C ALA A 28 29.63 -29.86 13.96
N LYS A 29 28.45 -30.06 13.36
CA LYS A 29 27.49 -28.97 13.15
C LYS A 29 27.30 -28.30 14.50
N LEU A 30 27.65 -27.02 14.59
CA LEU A 30 27.41 -26.23 15.79
C LEU A 30 25.89 -26.32 16.10
N PRO A 31 25.49 -26.46 17.38
CA PRO A 31 24.08 -26.55 17.73
C PRO A 31 23.30 -25.29 17.31
N PHE A 32 24.01 -24.16 17.23
CA PHE A 32 23.52 -22.88 16.73
C PHE A 32 24.67 -22.13 16.04
N HIS A 33 24.36 -21.42 14.97
CA HIS A 33 25.22 -20.40 14.37
C HIS A 33 24.88 -19.04 15.01
N PRO A 34 25.84 -18.12 15.21
CA PRO A 34 25.55 -16.80 15.78
C PRO A 34 24.45 -16.03 15.01
N GLU A 35 24.37 -16.22 13.69
CA GLU A 35 23.30 -15.63 12.86
C GLU A 35 21.91 -16.23 13.12
N ASP A 36 21.80 -17.46 13.64
CA ASP A 36 20.52 -18.11 13.90
C ASP A 36 19.75 -17.48 15.07
N ILE A 37 20.45 -16.69 15.89
CA ILE A 37 19.89 -16.00 17.05
C ILE A 37 19.42 -14.59 16.65
N LEU A 38 19.92 -14.02 15.54
CA LEU A 38 19.53 -12.69 15.07
C LEU A 38 18.01 -12.50 14.91
N PRO A 39 17.23 -13.47 14.38
CA PRO A 39 15.77 -13.37 14.32
C PRO A 39 15.07 -13.33 15.68
N LEU A 40 15.74 -13.78 16.75
CA LEU A 40 15.20 -13.86 18.10
C LEU A 40 15.57 -12.63 18.96
N LEU A 41 16.45 -11.76 18.47
CA LEU A 41 16.87 -10.54 19.15
C LEU A 41 15.96 -9.35 18.78
N PRO A 42 15.75 -8.40 19.70
CA PRO A 42 15.09 -7.13 19.38
C PRO A 42 15.74 -6.43 18.18
N ARG A 43 14.93 -5.83 17.31
CA ARG A 43 15.39 -5.19 16.07
C ARG A 43 16.49 -4.15 16.30
N GLN A 44 16.43 -3.39 17.40
CA GLN A 44 17.47 -2.41 17.74
C GLN A 44 18.86 -3.04 17.93
N LEU A 45 18.92 -4.33 18.25
CA LEU A 45 20.16 -5.09 18.42
C LEU A 45 20.52 -5.90 17.18
N SER A 46 19.54 -6.51 16.50
CA SER A 46 19.80 -7.36 15.33
C SER A 46 20.07 -6.57 14.04
N TRP A 47 19.41 -5.42 13.83
CA TRP A 47 19.50 -4.64 12.60
C TRP A 47 20.89 -4.04 12.33
N PRO A 48 21.57 -3.41 13.32
CA PRO A 48 22.94 -2.92 13.11
C PRO A 48 23.94 -4.05 12.81
N LEU A 49 23.73 -5.23 13.43
CA LEU A 49 24.56 -6.41 13.17
C LEU A 49 24.32 -6.98 11.77
N LEU A 50 23.07 -7.02 11.31
CA LEU A 50 22.71 -7.48 9.96
C LEU A 50 23.28 -6.55 8.87
N ASN A 51 23.15 -5.24 9.03
CA ASN A 51 23.71 -4.25 8.10
C ASN A 51 25.25 -4.27 8.06
N ALA A 52 25.91 -4.69 9.15
CA ALA A 52 27.36 -4.86 9.16
C ALA A 52 27.82 -6.16 8.48
N LEU A 53 26.96 -7.19 8.44
CA LEU A 53 27.29 -8.52 7.92
C LEU A 53 26.85 -8.72 6.46
N ARG A 54 25.88 -7.95 5.98
CA ARG A 54 25.18 -8.17 4.70
C ARG A 54 24.91 -6.85 3.97
N ARG A 55 24.82 -6.90 2.64
CA ARG A 55 24.41 -5.72 1.84
C ARG A 55 22.89 -5.52 1.98
N PRO A 56 22.37 -4.30 1.78
CA PRO A 56 20.92 -4.06 1.82
C PRO A 56 20.09 -4.97 0.90
N VAL A 57 20.63 -5.34 -0.27
CA VAL A 57 20.00 -6.28 -1.22
C VAL A 57 19.86 -7.68 -0.62
N ASP A 58 20.79 -8.09 0.25
CA ASP A 58 20.80 -9.39 0.93
C ASP A 58 19.80 -9.44 2.11
N LEU A 59 19.00 -8.38 2.33
CA LEU A 59 17.93 -8.31 3.33
C LEU A 59 16.53 -8.29 2.70
N LEU A 60 16.43 -8.29 1.37
CA LEU A 60 15.17 -8.36 0.65
C LEU A 60 14.68 -9.82 0.47
N PRO A 61 13.36 -10.05 0.34
CA PRO A 61 12.81 -11.33 -0.09
C PRO A 61 13.43 -11.76 -1.40
N THR A 62 14.01 -12.95 -1.41
CA THR A 62 14.57 -13.55 -2.62
C THR A 62 13.48 -14.35 -3.30
N PHE A 63 13.10 -14.00 -4.53
CA PHE A 63 12.22 -14.85 -5.32
C PHE A 63 12.93 -16.16 -5.66
N VAL A 64 12.36 -17.28 -5.25
CA VAL A 64 12.97 -18.61 -5.46
C VAL A 64 12.33 -19.35 -6.63
N GLY A 65 11.13 -18.96 -7.03
CA GLY A 65 10.40 -19.51 -8.18
C GLY A 65 8.90 -19.58 -7.93
N ALA A 66 8.16 -20.13 -8.90
CA ALA A 66 6.73 -20.31 -8.80
C ALA A 66 6.35 -21.80 -8.88
N ALA A 67 5.59 -22.28 -7.90
CA ALA A 67 5.13 -23.67 -7.86
C ALA A 67 3.82 -23.80 -8.65
N SER A 68 3.84 -24.62 -9.70
CA SER A 68 2.66 -24.97 -10.49
C SER A 68 2.48 -26.49 -10.52
N ALA A 69 1.32 -26.95 -11.01
CA ALA A 69 1.06 -28.38 -11.21
C ALA A 69 1.64 -28.93 -12.52
N SER A 70 2.04 -28.04 -13.44
CA SER A 70 2.47 -28.37 -14.80
C SER A 70 4.00 -28.35 -14.96
N ASN A 71 4.69 -27.50 -14.22
CA ASN A 71 6.16 -27.49 -14.15
C ASN A 71 6.56 -28.36 -12.96
N GLY A 72 7.53 -29.26 -13.16
CA GLY A 72 8.00 -30.18 -12.11
C GLY A 72 8.46 -29.48 -10.83
N SER A 73 8.97 -30.25 -9.87
CA SER A 73 9.38 -29.69 -8.57
C SER A 73 10.44 -28.59 -8.74
N LEU A 74 10.13 -27.40 -8.23
CA LEU A 74 11.07 -26.28 -8.10
C LEU A 74 12.15 -26.67 -7.09
N GLU A 75 13.41 -26.29 -7.31
CA GLU A 75 14.50 -26.51 -6.36
C GLU A 75 15.29 -25.23 -6.08
N TRP A 76 15.65 -24.97 -4.83
CA TRP A 76 16.48 -23.83 -4.45
C TRP A 76 17.31 -24.12 -3.19
N LYS A 77 18.26 -23.21 -2.92
CA LYS A 77 19.03 -23.17 -1.70
C LYS A 77 18.43 -22.13 -0.75
N GLY A 78 17.92 -22.58 0.39
CA GLY A 78 17.41 -21.74 1.48
C GLY A 78 18.52 -21.12 2.33
N ALA A 79 18.12 -20.26 3.28
CA ALA A 79 19.04 -19.64 4.24
C ALA A 79 19.45 -20.67 5.30
N CYS A 80 18.47 -21.39 5.86
CA CYS A 80 18.61 -22.50 6.78
C CYS A 80 18.83 -23.85 6.07
N PHE A 81 18.02 -24.15 5.04
CA PHE A 81 18.01 -25.45 4.38
C PHE A 81 18.69 -25.37 3.02
N TYR A 82 19.74 -26.14 2.79
CA TYR A 82 20.49 -26.06 1.53
C TYR A 82 19.88 -26.83 0.36
N GLU A 83 18.87 -27.66 0.64
CA GLU A 83 18.14 -28.40 -0.37
C GLU A 83 16.65 -28.30 -0.09
N SER A 84 15.99 -27.44 -0.86
CA SER A 84 14.56 -27.17 -0.75
C SER A 84 13.88 -27.43 -2.09
N THR A 85 12.70 -28.06 -2.06
CA THR A 85 11.87 -28.27 -3.24
C THR A 85 10.41 -27.91 -3.00
N ALA A 86 9.68 -27.51 -4.05
CA ALA A 86 8.26 -27.19 -3.98
C ALA A 86 7.46 -27.67 -5.19
N TRP A 87 6.21 -28.07 -4.98
CA TRP A 87 5.24 -28.37 -6.04
C TRP A 87 3.82 -28.06 -5.57
N MET A 88 2.90 -27.90 -6.53
CA MET A 88 1.50 -27.58 -6.25
C MET A 88 0.58 -28.72 -6.71
N GLU A 89 -0.40 -29.04 -5.87
CA GLU A 89 -1.48 -29.99 -6.19
C GLU A 89 -2.84 -29.29 -6.14
N PHE A 90 -3.58 -29.28 -7.25
CA PHE A 90 -4.94 -28.73 -7.25
C PHE A 90 -5.94 -29.75 -6.71
N HIS A 91 -6.97 -29.27 -6.01
CA HIS A 91 -8.05 -30.13 -5.52
C HIS A 91 -9.37 -29.36 -5.42
N ASN A 92 -10.50 -30.08 -5.42
CA ASN A 92 -11.81 -29.49 -5.15
C ASN A 92 -12.46 -30.15 -3.92
N LYS A 93 -11.84 -29.95 -2.75
CA LYS A 93 -12.32 -30.54 -1.48
C LYS A 93 -13.59 -29.88 -0.97
N THR A 94 -13.83 -28.61 -1.30
CA THR A 94 -14.98 -27.82 -0.82
C THR A 94 -16.20 -27.89 -1.74
N GLY A 95 -16.02 -28.32 -3.00
CA GLY A 95 -17.08 -28.37 -4.00
C GLY A 95 -17.38 -27.04 -4.68
N SER A 96 -16.55 -26.02 -4.48
CA SER A 96 -16.68 -24.72 -5.16
C SER A 96 -16.35 -24.83 -6.65
N GLU A 97 -16.76 -23.83 -7.44
CA GLU A 97 -16.57 -23.81 -8.91
C GLU A 97 -15.10 -23.96 -9.31
N PHE A 98 -14.18 -23.32 -8.57
CA PHE A 98 -12.75 -23.30 -8.90
C PHE A 98 -11.89 -24.17 -7.96
N GLY A 99 -12.44 -24.70 -6.86
CA GLY A 99 -11.69 -25.48 -5.88
C GLY A 99 -10.55 -24.70 -5.24
N GLY A 100 -9.51 -25.41 -4.81
CA GLY A 100 -8.31 -24.90 -4.13
C GLY A 100 -7.05 -25.68 -4.52
N GLY A 101 -6.01 -25.64 -3.68
CA GLY A 101 -4.78 -26.39 -3.89
C GLY A 101 -3.90 -26.55 -2.65
N THR A 102 -3.04 -27.55 -2.67
CA THR A 102 -2.01 -27.81 -1.66
C THR A 102 -0.65 -27.45 -2.22
N LEU A 103 0.05 -26.51 -1.60
CA LEU A 103 1.46 -26.24 -1.86
C LEU A 103 2.31 -27.13 -0.96
N HIS A 104 3.12 -27.97 -1.56
CA HIS A 104 4.07 -28.83 -0.85
C HIS A 104 5.45 -28.20 -0.89
N ILE A 105 6.11 -28.12 0.26
CA ILE A 105 7.47 -27.62 0.39
C ILE A 105 8.29 -28.60 1.22
N LYS A 106 9.32 -29.16 0.61
CA LYS A 106 10.23 -30.12 1.24
C LYS A 106 11.58 -29.48 1.44
N VAL A 107 11.98 -29.32 2.70
CA VAL A 107 13.26 -28.71 3.06
C VAL A 107 14.19 -29.70 3.73
N SER A 108 15.48 -29.62 3.41
CA SER A 108 16.49 -30.54 3.93
C SER A 108 17.90 -29.96 4.02
N LYS A 109 18.80 -30.69 4.69
CA LYS A 109 20.19 -30.27 4.94
C LYS A 109 20.31 -28.92 5.67
N ALA A 110 19.61 -28.79 6.79
CA ALA A 110 19.74 -27.64 7.69
C ALA A 110 21.21 -27.41 8.10
N HIS A 111 21.69 -26.17 8.06
CA HIS A 111 23.08 -25.87 8.45
C HIS A 111 23.30 -25.86 9.97
N SER A 112 22.24 -25.58 10.75
CA SER A 112 22.22 -25.72 12.21
C SER A 112 20.90 -26.33 12.69
N TRP A 113 20.75 -26.56 14.00
CA TRP A 113 19.51 -27.09 14.58
C TRP A 113 18.50 -26.00 14.94
N THR A 114 18.95 -24.75 15.01
CA THR A 114 18.15 -23.59 15.41
C THR A 114 17.83 -22.66 14.26
N CYS A 115 18.39 -22.89 13.07
CA CYS A 115 18.08 -22.08 11.91
C CYS A 115 16.62 -22.25 11.47
N MET A 116 16.14 -21.25 10.74
CA MET A 116 14.78 -21.18 10.23
C MET A 116 14.79 -20.53 8.85
N ASP A 117 14.01 -21.07 7.94
CA ASP A 117 13.62 -20.35 6.73
C ASP A 117 12.21 -19.79 6.91
N ILE A 118 11.98 -18.60 6.36
CA ILE A 118 10.64 -18.04 6.27
C ILE A 118 10.31 -17.79 4.82
N TYR A 119 9.10 -18.16 4.41
CA TYR A 119 8.64 -18.08 3.03
C TYR A 119 7.39 -17.22 2.92
N VAL A 120 7.32 -16.41 1.88
CA VAL A 120 6.11 -15.70 1.43
C VAL A 120 5.60 -16.38 0.17
N PHE A 121 4.31 -16.68 0.11
CA PHE A 121 3.62 -17.27 -1.02
C PHE A 121 2.62 -16.28 -1.58
N ALA A 122 2.64 -16.03 -2.89
CA ALA A 122 1.85 -14.94 -3.44
C ALA A 122 1.32 -15.18 -4.85
N THR A 123 0.15 -14.59 -5.10
CA THR A 123 -0.53 -14.42 -6.39
C THR A 123 -0.94 -12.94 -6.50
N PRO A 124 -1.42 -12.46 -7.67
CA PRO A 124 -1.93 -11.10 -7.78
C PRO A 124 -3.16 -10.81 -6.90
N TYR A 125 -3.76 -11.87 -6.36
CA TYR A 125 -5.01 -11.84 -5.62
C TYR A 125 -4.79 -12.06 -4.13
N ARG A 126 -3.73 -12.78 -3.74
CA ARG A 126 -3.43 -13.04 -2.32
C ARG A 126 -1.94 -13.13 -2.01
N VAL A 127 -1.59 -12.75 -0.79
CA VAL A 127 -0.26 -12.96 -0.21
C VAL A 127 -0.43 -13.70 1.12
N THR A 128 0.41 -14.70 1.36
CA THR A 128 0.46 -15.47 2.61
C THR A 128 1.90 -15.91 2.90
N TRP A 129 2.15 -16.59 4.01
CA TRP A 129 3.50 -16.94 4.44
C TRP A 129 3.51 -18.15 5.38
N ASP A 130 4.67 -18.78 5.51
CA ASP A 130 4.91 -19.86 6.48
C ASP A 130 6.40 -19.93 6.84
N TYR A 131 6.75 -20.65 7.91
CA TYR A 131 8.12 -20.78 8.39
C TYR A 131 8.48 -22.24 8.68
N TYR A 132 9.73 -22.60 8.40
CA TYR A 132 10.21 -23.97 8.56
C TYR A 132 11.45 -24.02 9.47
N PHE A 133 11.34 -24.81 10.53
CA PHE A 133 12.45 -25.15 11.44
C PHE A 133 12.92 -26.61 11.29
N LEU A 134 12.06 -27.48 10.74
CA LEU A 134 12.32 -28.90 10.65
C LEU A 134 12.58 -29.33 9.21
N SER A 135 13.64 -30.11 9.03
CA SER A 135 13.99 -30.78 7.78
C SER A 135 12.97 -31.87 7.45
N ARG A 136 11.85 -31.51 6.84
CA ARG A 136 10.77 -32.41 6.43
C ARG A 136 9.98 -31.80 5.27
N GLU A 137 8.97 -32.54 4.81
CA GLU A 137 7.90 -32.00 3.99
C GLU A 137 6.89 -31.24 4.86
N HIS A 138 6.51 -30.07 4.38
CA HIS A 138 5.48 -29.20 4.92
C HIS A 138 4.44 -28.93 3.83
N THR A 139 3.22 -28.64 4.24
CA THR A 139 2.12 -28.36 3.31
C THR A 139 1.38 -27.10 3.71
N PHE A 140 1.03 -26.31 2.72
CA PHE A 140 0.21 -25.11 2.88
C PHE A 140 -1.06 -25.26 2.04
N GLU A 141 -2.22 -25.11 2.67
CA GLU A 141 -3.53 -25.39 2.05
C GLU A 141 -4.22 -24.08 1.63
N PHE A 142 -4.43 -23.92 0.32
CA PHE A 142 -5.36 -22.96 -0.26
C PHE A 142 -6.74 -23.62 -0.36
N LYS A 143 -7.62 -23.34 0.62
CA LYS A 143 -8.95 -23.96 0.68
C LYS A 143 -9.76 -23.72 -0.60
N GLU A 144 -9.82 -22.46 -1.03
CA GLU A 144 -10.52 -22.00 -2.22
C GLU A 144 -9.76 -20.86 -2.90
N TRP A 145 -9.74 -20.87 -4.24
CA TRP A 145 -9.32 -19.73 -5.06
C TRP A 145 -10.40 -18.65 -5.04
N GLU A 146 -9.98 -17.39 -5.14
CA GLU A 146 -10.86 -16.23 -5.00
C GLU A 146 -11.85 -16.10 -6.15
N GLY A 147 -11.43 -16.53 -7.34
CA GLY A 147 -12.28 -16.59 -8.51
C GLY A 147 -11.55 -17.17 -9.71
N LYS A 148 -12.21 -17.12 -10.87
CA LYS A 148 -11.68 -17.61 -12.14
C LYS A 148 -10.30 -17.03 -12.47
N ALA A 149 -10.13 -15.74 -12.22
CA ALA A 149 -8.93 -15.00 -12.61
C ALA A 149 -7.68 -15.47 -11.81
N GLU A 150 -7.84 -15.72 -10.51
CA GLU A 150 -6.77 -16.32 -9.70
C GLU A 150 -6.50 -17.77 -10.09
N PHE A 151 -7.55 -18.57 -10.29
CA PHE A 151 -7.40 -19.97 -10.68
C PHE A 151 -6.63 -20.14 -11.99
N GLU A 152 -6.95 -19.35 -13.02
CA GLU A 152 -6.25 -19.36 -14.30
C GLU A 152 -4.82 -18.81 -14.18
N TYR A 153 -4.60 -17.81 -13.32
CA TYR A 153 -3.25 -17.34 -13.00
C TYR A 153 -2.40 -18.45 -12.39
N VAL A 154 -2.88 -19.13 -11.34
CA VAL A 154 -2.09 -20.17 -10.66
C VAL A 154 -1.85 -21.37 -11.56
N LYS A 155 -2.79 -21.70 -12.44
CA LYS A 155 -2.58 -22.74 -13.47
C LYS A 155 -1.47 -22.39 -14.46
N SER A 156 -1.43 -21.14 -14.91
CA SER A 156 -0.51 -20.71 -15.96
C SER A 156 0.87 -20.32 -15.42
N ARG A 157 0.92 -19.66 -14.27
CA ARG A 157 2.13 -19.05 -13.68
C ARG A 157 2.55 -19.66 -12.35
N GLY A 158 1.68 -20.40 -11.67
CA GLY A 158 1.95 -20.96 -10.34
C GLY A 158 1.76 -19.96 -9.20
N VAL A 159 2.00 -20.41 -7.97
CA VAL A 159 2.12 -19.53 -6.80
C VAL A 159 3.57 -19.12 -6.64
N SER A 160 3.82 -17.81 -6.61
CA SER A 160 5.16 -17.24 -6.42
C SER A 160 5.66 -17.49 -5.00
N ILE A 161 6.89 -17.96 -4.86
CA ILE A 161 7.53 -18.27 -3.58
C ILE A 161 8.73 -17.34 -3.39
N PHE A 162 8.79 -16.70 -2.23
CA PHE A 162 9.90 -15.84 -1.82
C PHE A 162 10.47 -16.35 -0.52
N LEU A 163 11.80 -16.40 -0.44
CA LEU A 163 12.55 -16.71 0.76
C LEU A 163 12.96 -15.41 1.46
N MET A 164 12.63 -15.29 2.74
CA MET A 164 13.04 -14.18 3.57
C MET A 164 14.38 -14.47 4.23
N GLN A 165 15.25 -13.46 4.34
CA GLN A 165 16.56 -13.58 4.96
C GLN A 165 16.45 -13.51 6.50
N ALA A 166 17.44 -14.06 7.20
CA ALA A 166 17.45 -14.16 8.66
C ALA A 166 17.35 -12.76 9.32
N GLY A 167 16.39 -12.58 10.24
CA GLY A 167 16.11 -11.30 10.93
C GLY A 167 14.70 -10.76 10.70
N MET A 168 13.99 -11.27 9.69
CA MET A 168 12.66 -10.78 9.29
C MET A 168 11.49 -11.42 10.06
N LEU A 169 11.75 -12.22 11.10
CA LEU A 169 10.69 -12.81 11.95
C LEU A 169 9.83 -11.72 12.61
N GLY A 170 10.47 -10.65 13.11
CA GLY A 170 9.77 -9.49 13.66
C GLY A 170 8.94 -8.74 12.61
N THR A 171 9.40 -8.71 11.36
CA THR A 171 8.69 -8.11 10.22
C THR A 171 7.45 -8.93 9.85
N LEU A 172 7.52 -10.27 9.86
CA LEU A 172 6.37 -11.11 9.56
C LEU A 172 5.37 -11.24 10.71
N GLN A 173 5.85 -11.23 11.96
CA GLN A 173 4.97 -11.04 13.12
C GLN A 173 4.22 -9.71 13.06
N ALA A 174 4.85 -8.65 12.55
CA ALA A 174 4.18 -7.38 12.35
C ALA A 174 3.15 -7.40 11.21
N LEU A 175 3.40 -8.20 10.16
CA LEU A 175 2.45 -8.41 9.07
C LEU A 175 1.32 -9.39 9.44
N TRP A 176 1.36 -10.05 10.61
CA TRP A 176 0.28 -10.91 11.10
C TRP A 176 -1.07 -10.18 11.20
N ASP A 177 -1.03 -8.90 11.58
CA ASP A 177 -2.22 -8.04 11.63
C ASP A 177 -2.64 -7.54 10.23
N VAL A 178 -1.78 -7.69 9.21
CA VAL A 178 -1.98 -7.22 7.83
C VAL A 178 -2.63 -8.29 6.93
N PHE A 179 -2.28 -9.57 7.07
CA PHE A 179 -2.89 -10.62 6.23
C PHE A 179 -4.42 -10.72 6.32
N PRO A 180 -5.05 -10.59 7.51
CA PRO A 180 -6.51 -10.59 7.62
C PRO A 180 -7.22 -9.48 6.84
N LEU A 181 -6.54 -8.36 6.55
CA LEU A 181 -7.10 -7.18 5.89
C LEU A 181 -7.60 -7.47 4.47
N PHE A 182 -6.94 -8.41 3.78
CA PHE A 182 -7.23 -8.78 2.39
C PHE A 182 -8.32 -9.84 2.25
N SER A 183 -9.02 -10.19 3.34
CA SER A 183 -10.13 -11.14 3.26
C SER A 183 -11.42 -10.48 2.76
N ASN A 184 -11.98 -10.96 1.66
CA ASN A 184 -13.19 -10.39 1.05
C ASN A 184 -14.49 -10.88 1.69
N ASN A 185 -14.56 -10.82 3.03
CA ASN A 185 -15.74 -11.21 3.80
C ASN A 185 -15.87 -10.36 5.08
N TRP A 186 -16.88 -10.65 5.91
CA TRP A 186 -17.10 -9.96 7.17
C TRP A 186 -15.89 -9.98 8.12
N TRP A 187 -15.08 -11.04 8.09
CA TRP A 187 -13.87 -11.13 8.91
C TRP A 187 -12.79 -10.14 8.44
N GLY A 188 -12.66 -9.92 7.14
CA GLY A 188 -11.81 -8.86 6.60
C GLY A 188 -12.29 -7.47 6.98
N GLU A 189 -13.59 -7.17 6.86
CA GLU A 189 -14.16 -5.88 7.31
C GLU A 189 -13.80 -5.61 8.79
N LYS A 190 -14.03 -6.60 9.66
CA LYS A 190 -13.70 -6.48 11.09
C LYS A 190 -12.20 -6.31 11.32
N SER A 191 -11.37 -6.95 10.51
CA SER A 191 -9.91 -6.85 10.60
C SER A 191 -9.44 -5.45 10.17
N ASN A 192 -9.95 -4.93 9.06
CA ASN A 192 -9.69 -3.55 8.59
C ASN A 192 -10.07 -2.51 9.64
N ILE A 193 -11.29 -2.60 10.19
CA ILE A 193 -11.74 -1.70 11.26
C ILE A 193 -10.85 -1.84 12.51
N GLY A 194 -10.54 -3.07 12.92
CA GLY A 194 -9.70 -3.33 14.08
C GLY A 194 -8.28 -2.78 13.93
N PHE A 195 -7.72 -2.88 12.73
CA PHE A 195 -6.41 -2.38 12.38
C PHE A 195 -6.37 -0.84 12.45
N LEU A 196 -7.29 -0.17 11.77
CA LEU A 196 -7.36 1.30 11.74
C LEU A 196 -7.64 1.89 13.14
N LYS A 197 -8.50 1.24 13.95
CA LYS A 197 -8.69 1.58 15.37
C LYS A 197 -7.39 1.51 16.17
N LYS A 198 -6.66 0.41 16.01
CA LYS A 198 -5.44 0.13 16.78
C LYS A 198 -4.29 1.05 16.39
N HIS A 199 -4.13 1.31 15.09
CA HIS A 199 -2.93 1.96 14.55
C HIS A 199 -3.11 3.45 14.26
N MET A 200 -4.35 3.91 14.04
CA MET A 200 -4.65 5.31 13.72
C MET A 200 -5.54 5.99 14.76
N GLY A 201 -6.24 5.23 15.59
CA GLY A 201 -7.20 5.78 16.55
C GLY A 201 -8.53 6.19 15.91
N ALA A 202 -8.84 5.70 14.70
CA ALA A 202 -10.15 5.87 14.07
C ALA A 202 -11.27 5.26 14.91
N THR A 203 -12.48 5.79 14.84
CA THR A 203 -13.60 5.39 15.72
C THR A 203 -14.58 4.42 15.06
N PHE A 204 -14.86 4.59 13.76
CA PHE A 204 -15.88 3.84 13.02
C PHE A 204 -17.22 3.78 13.76
N GLU A 205 -17.73 4.92 14.23
CA GLU A 205 -19.05 5.00 14.82
C GLU A 205 -20.12 4.68 13.79
N GLN A 206 -21.11 3.85 14.13
CA GLN A 206 -22.16 3.48 13.20
C GLN A 206 -23.22 4.59 13.10
N ARG A 207 -23.61 4.95 11.88
CA ARG A 207 -24.68 5.92 11.60
C ARG A 207 -26.07 5.29 11.77
N PRO A 208 -27.09 6.07 12.16
CA PRO A 208 -28.49 5.64 12.06
C PRO A 208 -28.86 5.30 10.60
N GLN A 209 -29.82 4.40 10.43
CA GLN A 209 -30.37 4.09 9.10
C GLN A 209 -31.39 5.17 8.68
N PRO A 210 -31.53 5.43 7.37
CA PRO A 210 -30.85 4.78 6.24
C PRO A 210 -29.38 5.23 6.07
N TRP A 211 -28.52 4.35 5.56
CA TRP A 211 -27.09 4.65 5.29
C TRP A 211 -26.86 5.30 3.92
N VAL A 212 -27.92 5.77 3.28
CA VAL A 212 -27.89 6.50 2.01
C VAL A 212 -28.74 7.74 2.23
N THR A 213 -28.16 8.90 1.95
CA THR A 213 -28.83 10.19 2.07
C THR A 213 -29.61 10.47 0.79
N ASN A 214 -30.82 11.02 0.91
CA ASN A 214 -31.59 11.45 -0.25
C ASN A 214 -31.07 12.81 -0.73
N ILE A 215 -30.21 12.79 -1.75
CA ILE A 215 -29.51 13.97 -2.25
C ILE A 215 -30.28 14.64 -3.39
N SER A 216 -30.16 15.97 -3.49
CA SER A 216 -30.55 16.73 -4.68
C SER A 216 -29.31 17.01 -5.54
N ILE A 217 -29.32 16.56 -6.80
CA ILE A 217 -28.22 16.77 -7.75
C ILE A 217 -28.01 18.26 -8.06
N ASP A 218 -29.05 19.07 -7.94
CA ASP A 218 -28.97 20.52 -8.17
C ASP A 218 -28.02 21.21 -7.17
N ASP A 219 -27.90 20.67 -5.95
CA ASP A 219 -27.04 21.21 -4.90
C ASP A 219 -25.56 20.81 -5.05
N ILE A 220 -25.24 19.90 -5.98
CA ILE A 220 -23.87 19.48 -6.28
C ILE A 220 -23.31 20.39 -7.37
N HIS A 221 -22.10 20.91 -7.19
CA HIS A 221 -21.50 21.88 -8.09
C HIS A 221 -20.20 21.35 -8.71
N THR A 222 -19.82 21.93 -9.86
CA THR A 222 -18.51 21.68 -10.48
C THR A 222 -17.40 21.98 -9.46
N GLY A 223 -16.46 21.05 -9.34
CA GLY A 223 -15.33 21.12 -8.44
C GLY A 223 -15.62 20.57 -7.04
N ASP A 224 -16.87 20.26 -6.67
CA ASP A 224 -17.13 19.59 -5.38
C ASP A 224 -16.39 18.25 -5.32
N PHE A 225 -15.77 17.96 -4.17
CA PHE A 225 -14.88 16.83 -3.98
C PHE A 225 -15.61 15.65 -3.35
N LEU A 226 -15.33 14.44 -3.81
CA LEU A 226 -15.84 13.21 -3.22
C LEU A 226 -14.70 12.48 -2.52
N ALA A 227 -14.79 12.37 -1.19
CA ALA A 227 -13.91 11.52 -0.39
C ALA A 227 -14.59 10.16 -0.21
N ILE A 228 -13.90 9.09 -0.61
CA ILE A 228 -14.44 7.73 -0.64
C ILE A 228 -13.56 6.84 0.25
N SER A 229 -14.20 5.98 1.03
CA SER A 229 -13.52 5.02 1.90
C SER A 229 -14.19 3.66 1.77
N LYS A 230 -13.45 2.68 1.30
CA LYS A 230 -13.81 1.26 1.27
C LYS A 230 -13.10 0.54 2.41
N ILE A 231 -13.77 -0.45 3.00
CA ILE A 231 -13.30 -1.16 4.20
C ILE A 231 -13.41 -2.68 4.09
N ARG A 232 -13.90 -3.18 2.96
CA ARG A 232 -13.96 -4.61 2.60
C ARG A 232 -13.84 -4.76 1.08
N GLY A 233 -13.85 -5.99 0.58
CA GLY A 233 -13.71 -6.28 -0.85
C GLY A 233 -12.27 -6.09 -1.35
N ARG A 234 -12.05 -6.29 -2.65
CA ARG A 234 -10.74 -6.28 -3.32
C ARG A 234 -9.83 -5.14 -2.85
N TRP A 235 -10.39 -3.95 -2.68
CA TRP A 235 -9.66 -2.74 -2.32
C TRP A 235 -9.61 -2.43 -0.82
N GLY A 236 -10.43 -3.07 0.01
CA GLY A 236 -10.53 -2.74 1.44
C GLY A 236 -9.24 -2.90 2.23
N GLY A 237 -8.46 -3.95 1.93
CA GLY A 237 -7.15 -4.18 2.55
C GLY A 237 -6.09 -3.19 2.06
N PHE A 238 -6.08 -2.88 0.75
CA PHE A 238 -5.17 -1.90 0.17
C PHE A 238 -5.42 -0.49 0.70
N GLU A 239 -6.68 -0.04 0.68
CA GLU A 239 -7.05 1.26 1.25
C GLU A 239 -6.75 1.33 2.75
N THR A 240 -6.88 0.22 3.50
CA THR A 240 -6.53 0.20 4.93
C THR A 240 -5.06 0.47 5.15
N LEU A 241 -4.18 -0.10 4.33
CA LEU A 241 -2.75 0.18 4.40
C LEU A 241 -2.41 1.57 3.91
N GLU A 242 -3.03 2.03 2.82
CA GLU A 242 -2.89 3.40 2.30
C GLU A 242 -3.27 4.44 3.37
N LYS A 243 -4.44 4.29 4.00
CA LYS A 243 -4.90 5.11 5.12
C LYS A 243 -3.86 5.14 6.24
N TRP A 244 -3.30 3.97 6.57
CA TRP A 244 -2.30 3.86 7.62
C TRP A 244 -0.99 4.57 7.30
N VAL A 245 -0.48 4.45 6.08
CA VAL A 245 0.80 5.06 5.69
C VAL A 245 0.69 6.55 5.38
N SER A 246 -0.46 7.03 4.90
CA SER A 246 -0.68 8.45 4.55
C SER A 246 -1.35 9.26 5.67
N GLY A 247 -1.96 8.58 6.64
CA GLY A 247 -2.86 9.22 7.61
C GLY A 247 -4.17 9.70 7.00
N ALA A 248 -4.44 9.39 5.74
CA ALA A 248 -5.76 9.60 5.17
C ALA A 248 -6.78 8.68 5.84
N TYR A 249 -7.98 9.18 6.11
CA TYR A 249 -9.09 8.36 6.60
C TYR A 249 -10.07 8.00 5.47
N ALA A 250 -9.84 8.54 4.27
CA ALA A 250 -10.39 8.11 3.00
C ALA A 250 -9.29 7.39 2.19
N GLY A 251 -9.68 6.51 1.27
CA GLY A 251 -8.75 5.73 0.43
C GLY A 251 -8.98 5.90 -1.07
N HIS A 252 -9.97 6.71 -1.47
CA HIS A 252 -10.16 7.07 -2.86
C HIS A 252 -10.82 8.45 -2.97
N THR A 253 -10.66 9.11 -4.12
CA THR A 253 -11.20 10.45 -4.36
C THR A 253 -11.71 10.61 -5.77
N ALA A 254 -12.75 11.43 -5.92
CA ALA A 254 -13.30 11.82 -7.21
C ALA A 254 -13.74 13.29 -7.19
N VAL A 255 -14.08 13.85 -8.35
CA VAL A 255 -14.56 15.22 -8.49
C VAL A 255 -15.84 15.29 -9.30
N CYS A 256 -16.76 16.15 -8.86
CA CYS A 256 -18.00 16.45 -9.55
C CYS A 256 -17.77 17.51 -10.64
N LEU A 257 -18.30 17.31 -11.84
CA LEU A 257 -18.24 18.26 -12.96
C LEU A 257 -19.63 18.39 -13.60
N LYS A 258 -20.14 19.62 -13.75
CA LYS A 258 -21.36 19.86 -14.53
C LYS A 258 -21.00 20.26 -15.96
N ASP A 259 -21.61 19.61 -16.95
CA ASP A 259 -21.42 19.99 -18.36
C ASP A 259 -22.19 21.26 -18.73
N SER A 260 -22.07 21.71 -19.98
CA SER A 260 -22.75 22.91 -20.47
C SER A 260 -24.28 22.77 -20.53
N GLU A 261 -24.83 21.57 -20.43
CA GLU A 261 -26.27 21.28 -20.32
C GLU A 261 -26.72 21.18 -18.85
N GLY A 262 -25.79 21.28 -17.89
CA GLY A 262 -26.04 21.17 -16.46
C GLY A 262 -26.11 19.73 -15.94
N LYS A 263 -25.79 18.72 -16.76
CA LYS A 263 -25.74 17.32 -16.30
C LYS A 263 -24.50 17.09 -15.46
N LEU A 264 -24.66 16.29 -14.41
CA LEU A 264 -23.58 15.97 -13.48
C LEU A 264 -22.78 14.76 -13.94
N TRP A 265 -21.46 14.89 -13.84
CA TRP A 265 -20.47 13.89 -14.15
C TRP A 265 -19.52 13.71 -12.96
N VAL A 266 -18.92 12.52 -12.86
CA VAL A 266 -17.89 12.20 -11.88
C VAL A 266 -16.60 11.88 -12.63
N GLY A 267 -15.55 12.63 -12.33
CA GLY A 267 -14.19 12.32 -12.75
C GLY A 267 -13.46 11.58 -11.64
N GLU A 268 -12.92 10.39 -11.92
CA GLU A 268 -12.08 9.64 -11.00
C GLU A 268 -10.90 8.99 -11.73
N SER A 269 -9.82 8.75 -10.99
CA SER A 269 -8.72 7.89 -11.44
C SER A 269 -8.71 6.64 -10.59
N GLY A 270 -8.79 5.46 -11.20
CA GLY A 270 -8.86 4.17 -10.51
C GLY A 270 -10.12 3.37 -10.86
N HIS A 271 -10.74 3.69 -12.00
CA HIS A 271 -11.93 3.01 -12.50
C HIS A 271 -11.52 1.73 -13.25
N ASP A 272 -12.12 0.60 -12.89
CA ASP A 272 -11.85 -0.70 -13.53
C ASP A 272 -12.56 -0.78 -14.90
N ASN A 273 -11.79 -0.90 -15.98
CA ASN A 273 -12.36 -1.04 -17.32
C ASN A 273 -12.79 -2.49 -17.63
N GLU A 274 -13.39 -2.73 -18.81
CA GLU A 274 -13.82 -4.08 -19.21
C GLU A 274 -12.67 -5.10 -19.32
N GLN A 275 -11.42 -4.63 -19.38
CA GLN A 275 -10.21 -5.43 -19.49
C GLN A 275 -9.57 -5.73 -18.12
N GLY A 276 -10.09 -5.18 -17.01
CA GLY A 276 -9.52 -5.37 -15.68
C GLY A 276 -8.43 -4.37 -15.31
N GLU A 277 -8.27 -3.29 -16.08
CA GLU A 277 -7.23 -2.27 -15.90
C GLU A 277 -7.81 -1.02 -15.23
N ASP A 278 -7.05 -0.45 -14.28
CA ASP A 278 -7.45 0.79 -13.61
C ASP A 278 -7.07 2.00 -14.47
N ILE A 279 -8.08 2.77 -14.86
CA ILE A 279 -7.96 3.95 -15.72
C ILE A 279 -8.54 5.21 -15.08
N ILE A 280 -8.25 6.35 -15.70
CA ILE A 280 -8.95 7.60 -15.47
C ILE A 280 -10.25 7.59 -16.26
N ALA A 281 -11.37 7.83 -15.59
CA ALA A 281 -12.70 7.83 -16.18
C ALA A 281 -13.47 9.11 -15.84
N VAL A 282 -14.25 9.59 -16.81
CA VAL A 282 -15.27 10.64 -16.61
C VAL A 282 -16.62 10.03 -16.97
N LEU A 283 -17.46 9.82 -15.96
CA LEU A 283 -18.69 9.04 -16.05
C LEU A 283 -19.92 9.91 -15.73
N PRO A 284 -21.08 9.65 -16.36
CA PRO A 284 -22.33 10.26 -15.92
C PRO A 284 -22.62 9.92 -14.45
N TRP A 285 -23.11 10.89 -13.67
CA TRP A 285 -23.43 10.69 -12.26
C TRP A 285 -24.33 9.48 -12.02
N ASP A 286 -25.38 9.31 -12.82
CA ASP A 286 -26.34 8.22 -12.65
C ASP A 286 -25.70 6.84 -12.82
N GLU A 287 -24.72 6.71 -13.72
CA GLU A 287 -23.97 5.48 -13.93
C GLU A 287 -23.05 5.18 -12.75
N TRP A 288 -22.26 6.18 -12.34
CA TRP A 288 -21.34 6.07 -11.20
C TRP A 288 -22.11 5.77 -9.90
N TRP A 289 -23.21 6.49 -9.66
CA TRP A 289 -24.03 6.34 -8.46
C TRP A 289 -24.77 5.00 -8.44
N GLU A 290 -25.28 4.51 -9.57
CA GLU A 290 -25.89 3.18 -9.66
C GLU A 290 -24.87 2.07 -9.32
N PHE A 291 -23.63 2.22 -9.79
CA PHE A 291 -22.56 1.30 -9.42
C PHE A 291 -22.30 1.35 -7.91
N GLU A 292 -22.03 2.53 -7.36
CA GLU A 292 -21.76 2.70 -5.93
C GLU A 292 -22.91 2.18 -5.07
N LEU A 293 -24.16 2.37 -5.51
CA LEU A 293 -25.36 1.95 -4.80
C LEU A 293 -25.54 0.42 -4.78
N ASN A 294 -25.45 -0.21 -5.95
CA ASN A 294 -26.01 -1.53 -6.18
C ASN A 294 -24.99 -2.58 -6.64
N LYS A 295 -23.81 -2.17 -7.11
CA LYS A 295 -22.77 -3.06 -7.64
C LYS A 295 -21.52 -3.10 -6.78
N ASP A 296 -21.19 -2.00 -6.10
CA ASP A 296 -20.02 -1.95 -5.23
C ASP A 296 -20.25 -2.78 -3.95
N ASP A 297 -19.60 -3.94 -3.89
CA ASP A 297 -19.66 -4.85 -2.76
C ASP A 297 -18.64 -4.51 -1.66
N SER A 298 -17.89 -3.41 -1.77
CA SER A 298 -16.85 -2.98 -0.81
C SER A 298 -17.37 -2.20 0.41
N ASN A 299 -18.70 -2.01 0.51
CA ASN A 299 -19.35 -1.14 1.50
C ASN A 299 -18.74 0.28 1.51
N PRO A 300 -18.87 1.02 0.39
CA PRO A 300 -18.24 2.32 0.25
C PRO A 300 -18.91 3.36 1.17
N HIS A 301 -18.07 4.14 1.85
CA HIS A 301 -18.45 5.35 2.58
C HIS A 301 -18.06 6.55 1.73
N ILE A 302 -19.01 7.43 1.45
CA ILE A 302 -18.82 8.53 0.51
C ILE A 302 -19.23 9.83 1.19
N ALA A 303 -18.32 10.80 1.19
CA ALA A 303 -18.56 12.16 1.64
C ALA A 303 -18.36 13.15 0.49
N LEU A 304 -19.35 14.01 0.29
CA LEU A 304 -19.27 15.18 -0.55
C LEU A 304 -18.71 16.35 0.28
N LEU A 305 -17.67 16.99 -0.24
CA LEU A 305 -16.99 18.15 0.32
C LEU A 305 -17.25 19.33 -0.64
N PRO A 306 -18.28 20.16 -0.36
CA PRO A 306 -18.59 21.30 -1.21
C PRO A 306 -17.44 22.31 -1.23
N LEU A 307 -17.12 22.88 -2.41
CA LEU A 307 -16.17 23.99 -2.48
C LEU A 307 -16.72 25.23 -1.78
N HIS A 308 -15.83 25.99 -1.13
CA HIS A 308 -16.17 27.30 -0.57
C HIS A 308 -16.61 28.25 -1.70
N PRO A 309 -17.61 29.13 -1.49
CA PRO A 309 -18.07 30.07 -2.50
C PRO A 309 -16.95 30.91 -3.15
N ASP A 310 -15.95 31.32 -2.37
CA ASP A 310 -14.80 32.08 -2.89
C ASP A 310 -13.88 31.25 -3.79
N MET A 311 -13.78 29.94 -3.57
CA MET A 311 -13.05 29.04 -4.47
C MET A 311 -13.85 28.79 -5.74
N ARG A 312 -15.17 28.54 -5.61
CA ARG A 312 -16.07 28.40 -6.76
C ARG A 312 -16.01 29.60 -7.69
N ALA A 313 -15.97 30.81 -7.13
CA ALA A 313 -15.87 32.05 -7.91
C ALA A 313 -14.57 32.17 -8.72
N LYS A 314 -13.49 31.48 -8.31
CA LYS A 314 -12.21 31.42 -9.03
C LYS A 314 -12.11 30.25 -10.00
N PHE A 315 -12.96 29.24 -9.84
CA PHE A 315 -12.86 27.98 -10.56
C PHE A 315 -13.19 28.15 -12.04
N ASN A 316 -12.19 27.96 -12.91
CA ASN A 316 -12.39 27.96 -14.36
C ASN A 316 -12.94 26.61 -14.84
N GLU A 317 -14.26 26.53 -14.99
CA GLU A 317 -14.96 25.30 -15.41
C GLU A 317 -14.52 24.78 -16.77
N THR A 318 -14.25 25.67 -17.74
CA THR A 318 -13.80 25.27 -19.08
C THR A 318 -12.44 24.59 -19.01
N ALA A 319 -11.48 25.18 -18.29
CA ALA A 319 -10.14 24.61 -18.15
C ALA A 319 -10.16 23.28 -17.38
N ALA A 320 -11.02 23.18 -16.34
CA ALA A 320 -11.25 21.93 -15.62
C ALA A 320 -11.75 20.81 -16.56
N TRP A 321 -12.74 21.10 -17.40
CA TRP A 321 -13.28 20.14 -18.37
C TRP A 321 -12.26 19.76 -19.44
N GLU A 322 -11.51 20.71 -19.98
CA GLU A 322 -10.44 20.44 -20.95
C GLU A 322 -9.39 19.49 -20.36
N TYR A 323 -8.97 19.74 -19.10
CA TYR A 323 -8.02 18.86 -18.42
C TYR A 323 -8.62 17.46 -18.18
N ALA A 324 -9.82 17.38 -17.60
CA ALA A 324 -10.48 16.12 -17.28
C ALA A 324 -10.65 15.23 -18.53
N LEU A 325 -11.11 15.80 -19.64
CA LEU A 325 -11.24 15.09 -20.91
C LEU A 325 -9.89 14.71 -21.52
N SER A 326 -8.86 15.53 -21.34
CA SER A 326 -7.51 15.21 -21.82
C SER A 326 -6.92 13.97 -21.14
N MET A 327 -7.34 13.68 -19.90
CA MET A 327 -6.87 12.55 -19.10
C MET A 327 -7.79 11.33 -19.19
N ASN A 328 -9.03 11.48 -19.64
CA ASN A 328 -9.99 10.38 -19.74
C ASN A 328 -9.43 9.22 -20.60
N GLY A 329 -9.51 7.99 -20.09
CA GLY A 329 -8.98 6.79 -20.71
C GLY A 329 -7.47 6.56 -20.52
N LYS A 330 -6.76 7.43 -19.80
CA LYS A 330 -5.35 7.23 -19.47
C LYS A 330 -5.15 6.28 -18.27
N PRO A 331 -3.96 5.71 -18.08
CA PRO A 331 -3.68 4.81 -16.96
C PRO A 331 -3.77 5.50 -15.59
N TYR A 332 -4.06 4.70 -14.56
CA TYR A 332 -3.93 5.13 -13.17
C TYR A 332 -2.48 5.43 -12.78
N GLY A 333 -2.26 6.50 -12.01
CA GLY A 333 -0.94 6.96 -11.56
C GLY A 333 -0.37 6.16 -10.38
N TYR A 334 -0.08 4.88 -10.61
CA TYR A 334 0.59 4.03 -9.62
C TYR A 334 1.98 4.55 -9.21
N HIS A 335 2.65 5.23 -10.14
CA HIS A 335 3.95 5.85 -9.94
C HIS A 335 3.84 6.96 -8.89
N ASN A 336 2.89 7.89 -9.07
CA ASN A 336 2.69 9.00 -8.14
C ASN A 336 2.22 8.49 -6.76
N MET A 337 1.23 7.60 -6.72
CA MET A 337 0.66 7.06 -5.49
C MET A 337 1.72 6.39 -4.58
N LEU A 338 2.72 5.76 -5.19
CA LEU A 338 3.73 5.01 -4.45
C LEU A 338 4.67 5.90 -3.64
N PHE A 339 5.00 7.09 -4.16
CA PHE A 339 6.00 7.97 -3.58
C PHE A 339 5.41 9.17 -2.84
N SER A 340 4.14 9.54 -3.09
CA SER A 340 3.48 10.72 -2.51
C SER A 340 3.31 10.75 -0.99
N TRP A 341 3.82 9.75 -0.27
CA TRP A 341 3.83 9.69 1.19
C TRP A 341 5.24 9.48 1.75
N ILE A 342 6.27 9.52 0.90
CA ILE A 342 7.67 9.24 1.24
C ILE A 342 8.51 10.51 1.09
N ASP A 343 8.26 11.51 1.93
CA ASP A 343 8.90 12.82 1.78
C ASP A 343 10.18 12.96 2.64
N THR A 344 10.29 12.16 3.69
CA THR A 344 11.45 12.18 4.62
C THR A 344 12.31 10.91 4.56
N ILE A 345 13.53 10.92 5.09
CA ILE A 345 14.42 9.75 5.04
C ILE A 345 13.89 8.59 5.92
N ASP A 346 13.30 8.90 7.08
CA ASP A 346 12.96 7.90 8.10
C ASP A 346 11.60 8.11 8.78
N ALA A 347 10.98 9.29 8.64
CA ALA A 347 9.75 9.65 9.34
C ALA A 347 8.48 9.51 8.49
N ASN A 348 8.45 8.53 7.58
CA ASN A 348 7.25 8.19 6.80
C ASN A 348 6.69 6.81 7.12
N TYR A 349 7.50 5.92 7.70
CA TYR A 349 7.17 4.51 7.80
C TYR A 349 6.59 4.19 9.18
N PRO A 350 5.29 3.85 9.30
CA PRO A 350 4.71 3.36 10.54
C PRO A 350 5.51 2.19 11.12
N PRO A 351 5.95 2.21 12.39
CA PRO A 351 6.65 1.07 12.95
C PRO A 351 5.80 -0.21 12.88
N PRO A 352 6.38 -1.35 12.44
CA PRO A 352 7.80 -1.60 12.17
C PRO A 352 8.17 -1.57 10.67
N LEU A 353 7.42 -0.90 9.82
CA LEU A 353 7.84 -0.65 8.43
C LEU A 353 9.13 0.18 8.40
N ASP A 354 9.95 -0.05 7.40
CA ASP A 354 11.04 0.84 6.98
C ASP A 354 11.14 0.79 5.45
N ALA A 355 12.04 1.58 4.86
CA ALA A 355 12.28 1.60 3.42
C ALA A 355 12.62 0.19 2.86
N HIS A 356 13.23 -0.69 3.66
CA HIS A 356 13.55 -2.05 3.23
C HIS A 356 12.32 -2.96 3.21
N VAL A 357 11.34 -2.77 4.10
CA VAL A 357 10.04 -3.47 4.03
C VAL A 357 9.25 -3.02 2.81
N VAL A 358 9.29 -1.73 2.49
CA VAL A 358 8.69 -1.19 1.27
C VAL A 358 9.35 -1.81 0.03
N ALA A 359 10.68 -1.81 -0.03
CA ALA A 359 11.44 -2.51 -1.08
C ALA A 359 11.15 -4.03 -1.12
N SER A 360 10.85 -4.65 0.02
CA SER A 360 10.49 -6.07 0.12
C SER A 360 9.11 -6.37 -0.47
N VAL A 361 8.10 -5.56 -0.11
CA VAL A 361 6.75 -5.62 -0.68
C VAL A 361 6.79 -5.33 -2.18
N MET A 362 7.58 -4.34 -2.59
CA MET A 362 7.83 -4.00 -3.99
C MET A 362 8.51 -5.15 -4.76
N THR A 363 9.48 -5.84 -4.15
CA THR A 363 10.14 -7.01 -4.75
C THR A 363 9.17 -8.17 -4.95
N VAL A 364 8.28 -8.39 -3.97
CA VAL A 364 7.21 -9.40 -4.04
C VAL A 364 6.22 -9.04 -5.15
N TRP A 365 5.75 -7.78 -5.19
CA TRP A 365 4.86 -7.27 -6.22
C TRP A 365 5.46 -7.36 -7.63
N ASN A 366 6.77 -7.08 -7.76
CA ASN A 366 7.49 -7.13 -9.03
C ASN A 366 7.56 -8.52 -9.67
N GLN A 367 7.51 -9.57 -8.87
CA GLN A 367 7.55 -10.93 -9.40
C GLN A 367 6.14 -11.49 -9.68
N ILE A 368 5.12 -10.98 -8.98
CA ILE A 368 3.73 -11.39 -9.15
C ILE A 368 3.09 -10.72 -10.38
N GLN A 369 3.39 -9.45 -10.61
CA GLN A 369 2.92 -8.65 -11.76
C GLN A 369 4.10 -7.93 -12.45
N PRO A 370 5.01 -8.68 -13.12
CA PRO A 370 6.26 -8.13 -13.64
C PRO A 370 6.08 -7.09 -14.74
N ALA A 371 5.02 -7.21 -15.55
CA ALA A 371 4.73 -6.23 -16.61
C ALA A 371 4.28 -4.87 -16.06
N TYR A 372 3.83 -4.83 -14.80
CA TYR A 372 3.28 -3.66 -14.16
C TYR A 372 4.30 -3.00 -13.24
N ALA A 373 4.93 -3.80 -12.39
CA ALA A 373 5.91 -3.31 -11.41
C ALA A 373 7.27 -2.91 -12.02
N ALA A 374 7.73 -3.58 -13.08
CA ALA A 374 8.98 -3.19 -13.75
C ALA A 374 8.87 -1.83 -14.44
N ASN A 375 7.67 -1.45 -14.87
CA ASN A 375 7.39 -0.14 -15.45
C ASN A 375 7.19 0.91 -14.35
N ILE A 376 6.44 0.59 -13.29
CA ILE A 376 6.09 1.58 -12.25
C ILE A 376 7.28 2.01 -11.40
N LEU A 377 8.05 1.06 -10.86
CA LEU A 377 9.08 1.38 -9.87
C LEU A 377 10.39 1.82 -10.54
N ASN A 378 10.89 1.03 -11.49
CA ASN A 378 12.20 1.32 -12.08
C ASN A 378 12.15 2.63 -12.86
N GLU A 379 11.09 2.90 -13.61
CA GLU A 379 10.98 4.14 -14.38
C GLU A 379 10.89 5.36 -13.46
N ALA A 380 10.09 5.28 -12.39
CA ALA A 380 9.99 6.34 -11.39
C ALA A 380 11.31 6.62 -10.67
N LEU A 381 12.07 5.58 -10.31
CA LEU A 381 13.40 5.73 -9.70
C LEU A 381 14.43 6.27 -10.71
N ASN A 382 14.37 5.83 -11.96
CA ASN A 382 15.21 6.35 -13.03
C ASN A 382 14.96 7.85 -13.25
N LYS A 383 13.70 8.30 -13.29
CA LYS A 383 13.35 9.73 -13.40
C LYS A 383 13.92 10.54 -12.24
N ARG A 384 13.74 10.07 -11.00
CA ARG A 384 14.30 10.70 -9.79
C ARG A 384 15.83 10.79 -9.82
N LEU A 385 16.49 9.75 -10.30
CA LEU A 385 17.95 9.71 -10.43
C LEU A 385 18.45 10.43 -11.69
N GLY A 386 17.59 10.80 -12.63
CA GLY A 386 17.98 11.33 -13.94
C GLY A 386 18.73 10.31 -14.81
N THR A 387 18.34 9.03 -14.73
CA THR A 387 18.85 7.93 -15.55
C THR A 387 17.74 7.32 -16.40
N GLU A 388 18.08 6.39 -17.29
CA GLU A 388 17.11 5.65 -18.09
C GLU A 388 17.53 4.18 -18.19
N GLY A 389 16.56 3.26 -18.06
CA GLY A 389 16.75 1.84 -18.35
C GLY A 389 17.59 1.07 -17.33
N LEU A 390 17.96 1.67 -16.19
CA LEU A 390 18.63 0.95 -15.11
C LEU A 390 17.62 0.09 -14.34
N ASP A 391 17.99 -1.14 -14.02
CA ASP A 391 17.23 -1.97 -13.09
C ASP A 391 17.47 -1.56 -11.62
N LEU A 392 16.67 -2.08 -10.69
CA LEU A 392 16.78 -1.70 -9.27
C LEU A 392 18.19 -1.91 -8.68
N PRO A 393 18.87 -3.06 -8.87
CA PRO A 393 20.26 -3.22 -8.47
C PRO A 393 21.21 -2.16 -9.05
N GLU A 394 21.09 -1.85 -10.34
CA GLU A 394 21.90 -0.83 -11.01
C GLU A 394 21.61 0.58 -10.45
N LEU A 395 20.33 0.90 -10.23
CA LEU A 395 19.90 2.15 -9.59
C LEU A 395 20.50 2.32 -8.20
N LEU A 396 20.52 1.25 -7.38
CA LEU A 396 21.12 1.29 -6.05
C LEU A 396 22.62 1.58 -6.13
N VAL A 397 23.34 0.89 -7.02
CA VAL A 397 24.78 1.09 -7.22
C VAL A 397 25.08 2.50 -7.75
N GLU A 398 24.30 2.99 -8.71
CA GLU A 398 24.46 4.33 -9.28
C GLU A 398 24.17 5.41 -8.22
N THR A 399 23.13 5.23 -7.42
CA THR A 399 22.78 6.13 -6.30
C THR A 399 23.93 6.25 -5.31
N GLU A 400 24.50 5.11 -4.88
CA GLU A 400 25.67 5.07 -4.00
C GLU A 400 26.91 5.71 -4.66
N THR A 401 27.12 5.47 -5.95
CA THR A 401 28.23 6.05 -6.73
C THR A 401 28.14 7.57 -6.79
N ARG A 402 26.92 8.13 -6.79
CA ARG A 402 26.65 9.57 -6.71
C ARG A 402 26.70 10.13 -5.30
N GLY A 403 27.03 9.31 -4.30
CA GLY A 403 27.14 9.73 -2.90
C GLY A 403 25.80 10.00 -2.22
N SER A 404 24.71 9.47 -2.76
CA SER A 404 23.37 9.51 -2.18
C SER A 404 22.99 8.15 -1.60
N SER A 405 21.95 8.11 -0.77
CA SER A 405 21.34 6.88 -0.27
C SER A 405 20.05 6.54 -1.02
N PHE A 406 19.65 5.26 -0.97
CA PHE A 406 18.35 4.87 -1.54
C PHE A 406 17.18 5.60 -0.88
N ALA A 407 17.25 5.86 0.44
CA ALA A 407 16.23 6.63 1.13
C ALA A 407 16.13 8.06 0.60
N GLU A 408 17.25 8.75 0.39
CA GLU A 408 17.27 10.09 -0.24
C GLU A 408 16.77 10.08 -1.70
N LEU A 409 16.98 8.97 -2.44
CA LEU A 409 16.39 8.83 -3.78
C LEU A 409 14.86 8.76 -3.72
N LEU A 410 14.30 8.04 -2.73
CA LEU A 410 12.85 7.92 -2.58
C LEU A 410 12.18 9.25 -2.25
N THR A 411 12.88 10.16 -1.57
CA THR A 411 12.36 11.49 -1.16
C THR A 411 12.44 12.56 -2.24
N ILE A 412 12.89 12.23 -3.46
CA ILE A 412 12.86 13.19 -4.56
C ILE A 412 11.41 13.36 -5.01
N PRO A 413 10.87 14.60 -4.99
CA PRO A 413 9.47 14.83 -5.30
C PRO A 413 9.11 14.40 -6.73
N GLU A 414 7.99 13.69 -6.85
CA GLU A 414 7.30 13.47 -8.12
C GLU A 414 6.97 14.82 -8.75
N GLN A 415 7.00 14.88 -10.08
CA GLN A 415 6.65 16.11 -10.82
C GLN A 415 5.39 15.87 -11.64
N ASP A 416 4.49 16.84 -11.60
CA ASP A 416 3.19 16.82 -12.32
C ASP A 416 3.33 16.65 -13.85
N ASP A 417 4.49 17.05 -14.40
CA ASP A 417 4.79 16.96 -15.84
C ASP A 417 5.53 15.69 -16.25
N TRP A 418 5.86 14.79 -15.31
CA TRP A 418 6.48 13.52 -15.64
C TRP A 418 5.51 12.62 -16.42
N VAL A 419 6.04 12.07 -17.52
CA VAL A 419 5.32 11.13 -18.39
C VAL A 419 6.10 9.83 -18.42
N TYR A 420 5.40 8.73 -18.16
CA TYR A 420 5.95 7.39 -18.10
C TYR A 420 5.76 6.65 -19.42
N SER A 421 6.36 5.46 -19.55
CA SER A 421 6.31 4.64 -20.76
C SER A 421 4.90 4.15 -21.10
N ASP A 422 4.01 4.04 -20.11
CA ASP A 422 2.59 3.76 -20.26
C ASP A 422 1.74 5.03 -20.55
N GLY A 423 2.36 6.21 -20.50
CA GLY A 423 1.78 7.49 -20.85
C GLY A 423 1.70 8.46 -19.67
N LYS A 424 0.85 9.49 -19.84
CA LYS A 424 0.54 10.41 -18.74
C LYS A 424 -0.47 9.71 -17.82
N SER A 425 -0.23 9.73 -16.52
CA SER A 425 -1.08 9.07 -15.52
C SER A 425 -1.21 9.98 -14.30
N ALA A 426 -2.21 9.71 -13.45
CA ALA A 426 -2.41 10.44 -12.20
C ALA A 426 -3.12 9.52 -11.19
N SER A 427 -2.74 9.56 -9.92
CA SER A 427 -3.49 8.88 -8.85
C SER A 427 -4.87 9.52 -8.66
N CYS A 428 -5.76 8.89 -7.88
CA CYS A 428 -7.10 9.42 -7.61
C CYS A 428 -7.08 10.88 -7.15
N VAL A 429 -6.22 11.21 -6.19
CA VAL A 429 -6.13 12.55 -5.61
C VAL A 429 -5.37 13.52 -6.51
N ALA A 430 -4.27 13.07 -7.15
CA ALA A 430 -3.52 13.91 -8.07
C ALA A 430 -4.41 14.34 -9.24
N PHE A 431 -5.26 13.46 -9.77
CA PHE A 431 -6.19 13.80 -10.85
C PHE A 431 -7.16 14.93 -10.45
N VAL A 432 -7.75 14.85 -9.25
CA VAL A 432 -8.66 15.90 -8.75
C VAL A 432 -7.92 17.23 -8.54
N LEU A 433 -6.73 17.18 -7.94
CA LEU A 433 -5.96 18.39 -7.66
C LEU A 433 -5.35 19.00 -8.92
N GLU A 434 -5.04 18.21 -9.95
CA GLU A 434 -4.64 18.73 -11.26
C GLU A 434 -5.81 19.44 -11.96
N ILE A 435 -7.04 18.93 -11.81
CA ILE A 435 -8.23 19.66 -12.25
C ILE A 435 -8.34 21.00 -11.52
N TYR A 436 -8.10 21.03 -10.21
CA TYR A 436 -8.09 22.27 -9.42
C TYR A 436 -6.99 23.23 -9.84
N LYS A 437 -5.82 22.70 -10.17
CA LYS A 437 -4.66 23.45 -10.67
C LYS A 437 -4.94 24.05 -12.04
N ALA A 438 -5.51 23.27 -12.97
CA ALA A 438 -5.98 23.75 -14.27
C ALA A 438 -7.10 24.79 -14.14
N ALA A 439 -7.98 24.64 -13.14
CA ALA A 439 -9.06 25.57 -12.84
C ALA A 439 -8.59 26.88 -12.17
N GLY A 440 -7.30 26.99 -11.81
CA GLY A 440 -6.71 28.19 -11.22
C GLY A 440 -6.82 28.29 -9.69
N LEU A 441 -7.17 27.22 -8.98
CA LEU A 441 -7.33 27.28 -7.50
C LEU A 441 -6.01 27.44 -6.75
N PHE A 442 -4.88 27.04 -7.36
CA PHE A 442 -3.55 27.18 -6.78
C PHE A 442 -2.82 28.48 -7.20
N ASP A 443 -3.45 29.36 -7.98
CA ASP A 443 -2.80 30.61 -8.41
C ASP A 443 -2.60 31.59 -7.24
N PRO A 444 -1.45 32.31 -7.19
CA PRO A 444 -0.39 32.37 -8.21
C PRO A 444 0.76 31.37 -8.01
N ILE A 445 0.65 30.45 -7.05
CA ILE A 445 1.73 29.52 -6.66
C ILE A 445 1.70 28.19 -7.40
N SER A 446 0.77 28.03 -8.35
CA SER A 446 0.54 26.80 -9.13
C SER A 446 1.84 26.16 -9.66
N SER A 447 2.80 26.96 -10.14
CA SER A 447 4.08 26.46 -10.66
C SER A 447 5.05 25.92 -9.61
N SER A 448 4.78 26.14 -8.32
CA SER A 448 5.58 25.70 -7.17
C SER A 448 4.86 24.64 -6.33
N ILE A 449 3.80 24.05 -6.85
CA ILE A 449 3.05 22.97 -6.21
C ILE A 449 3.17 21.75 -7.12
N GLN A 450 3.59 20.60 -6.59
CA GLN A 450 3.47 19.31 -7.26
C GLN A 450 2.30 18.55 -6.63
N VAL A 451 1.14 18.55 -7.28
CA VAL A 451 -0.05 17.89 -6.71
C VAL A 451 0.06 16.36 -6.75
N THR A 452 1.01 15.84 -7.53
CA THR A 452 1.42 14.42 -7.51
C THR A 452 2.05 13.98 -6.18
N GLU A 453 2.51 14.92 -5.35
CA GLU A 453 3.02 14.67 -3.98
C GLU A 453 1.92 14.70 -2.92
N PHE A 454 0.68 15.00 -3.26
CA PHE A 454 -0.38 15.12 -2.26
C PHE A 454 -0.96 13.75 -1.93
N THR A 455 -1.12 13.46 -0.65
CA THR A 455 -1.99 12.37 -0.20
C THR A 455 -3.46 12.82 -0.17
N ILE A 456 -4.38 11.87 -0.03
CA ILE A 456 -5.80 12.16 0.17
C ILE A 456 -6.02 13.06 1.40
N LYS A 457 -5.22 12.87 2.47
CA LYS A 457 -5.25 13.71 3.66
C LYS A 457 -4.92 15.15 3.34
N ASP A 458 -3.88 15.38 2.57
CA ASP A 458 -3.46 16.73 2.21
C ASP A 458 -4.54 17.42 1.39
N ALA A 459 -5.15 16.71 0.43
CA ALA A 459 -6.23 17.24 -0.39
C ALA A 459 -7.44 17.71 0.42
N TYR A 460 -8.01 16.86 1.30
CA TYR A 460 -9.17 17.29 2.10
C TYR A 460 -8.81 18.29 3.21
N SER A 461 -7.52 18.46 3.53
CA SER A 461 -7.04 19.44 4.51
C SER A 461 -6.90 20.85 3.92
N LEU A 462 -6.87 21.00 2.59
CA LEU A 462 -6.81 22.29 1.92
C LEU A 462 -8.01 23.16 2.28
N ARG A 463 -7.76 24.46 2.47
CA ARG A 463 -8.76 25.49 2.73
C ARG A 463 -9.60 25.86 1.51
N PHE A 464 -10.05 24.84 0.78
CA PHE A 464 -10.85 24.97 -0.44
C PHE A 464 -12.33 24.71 -0.21
N PHE A 465 -12.68 24.04 0.88
CA PHE A 465 -14.03 23.53 1.09
C PHE A 465 -14.87 24.44 1.96
N GLU A 466 -16.18 24.18 2.01
CA GLU A 466 -17.10 24.91 2.87
C GLU A 466 -16.74 24.74 4.35
N ASN A 467 -16.81 25.83 5.11
CA ASN A 467 -16.53 25.87 6.55
C ASN A 467 -17.71 26.41 7.37
N ASN A 468 -18.78 26.85 6.70
CA ASN A 468 -20.01 27.29 7.32
C ASN A 468 -21.12 26.26 7.07
N SER A 469 -21.51 25.56 8.13
CA SER A 469 -22.56 24.53 8.09
C SER A 469 -23.90 25.06 7.58
N SER A 470 -24.19 26.37 7.74
CA SER A 470 -25.43 26.98 7.25
C SER A 470 -25.51 27.09 5.73
N ARG A 471 -24.41 26.84 5.01
CA ARG A 471 -24.33 26.85 3.54
C ARG A 471 -24.25 25.46 2.93
N LEU A 472 -24.12 24.42 3.77
CA LEU A 472 -24.23 23.05 3.29
C LEU A 472 -25.67 22.80 2.80
N PRO A 473 -25.86 21.88 1.84
CA PRO A 473 -27.19 21.53 1.35
C PRO A 473 -28.13 21.10 2.49
N GLU A 474 -29.44 21.33 2.35
CA GLU A 474 -30.40 21.03 3.43
C GLU A 474 -30.45 19.54 3.81
N TRP A 475 -30.19 18.65 2.86
CA TRP A 475 -30.10 17.20 3.09
C TRP A 475 -28.79 16.78 3.79
N CYS A 476 -27.81 17.68 3.89
CA CYS A 476 -26.54 17.41 4.56
C CYS A 476 -26.77 17.25 6.07
N ASN A 477 -26.20 16.18 6.64
CA ASN A 477 -26.44 15.78 8.04
C ASN A 477 -27.90 15.39 8.37
N ASP A 478 -28.81 15.33 7.39
CA ASP A 478 -30.17 14.88 7.64
C ASP A 478 -30.18 13.41 8.09
N GLY A 479 -30.98 13.12 9.12
CA GLY A 479 -31.13 11.79 9.69
C GLY A 479 -29.99 11.30 10.61
N ASP A 480 -28.91 12.06 10.85
CA ASP A 480 -27.88 11.74 11.85
C ASP A 480 -27.93 12.71 13.05
N GLY A 481 -27.72 12.19 14.26
CA GLY A 481 -27.68 13.02 15.48
C GLY A 481 -26.35 13.76 15.69
N VAL A 482 -25.39 13.57 14.78
CA VAL A 482 -24.08 14.20 14.79
C VAL A 482 -23.91 15.01 13.51
N GLU A 483 -23.68 16.30 13.66
CA GLU A 483 -23.40 17.20 12.54
C GLU A 483 -21.92 17.11 12.14
N LEU A 484 -21.67 16.74 10.88
CA LEU A 484 -20.35 16.78 10.25
C LEU A 484 -20.15 18.11 9.50
N PRO A 485 -18.90 18.59 9.37
CA PRO A 485 -18.60 19.80 8.60
C PRO A 485 -18.67 19.60 7.07
N PHE A 486 -19.00 18.39 6.62
CA PHE A 486 -19.15 17.96 5.23
C PHE A 486 -20.34 16.99 5.12
N CYS A 487 -20.72 16.60 3.91
CA CYS A 487 -21.94 15.85 3.68
C CYS A 487 -21.66 14.38 3.39
N GLN A 488 -21.86 13.49 4.36
CA GLN A 488 -21.76 12.05 4.12
C GLN A 488 -23.02 11.51 3.44
N ILE A 489 -22.90 11.14 2.16
CA ILE A 489 -24.01 10.71 1.30
C ILE A 489 -24.24 9.20 1.30
N ARG A 490 -23.23 8.40 1.67
CA ARG A 490 -23.33 6.93 1.76
C ARG A 490 -22.47 6.35 2.88
N GLY A 491 -22.90 5.21 3.40
CA GLY A 491 -22.07 4.28 4.16
C GLY A 491 -22.49 4.12 5.61
N ARG A 492 -22.24 2.92 6.14
CA ARG A 492 -22.66 2.46 7.47
C ARG A 492 -21.98 3.19 8.64
N TYR A 493 -20.71 3.53 8.49
CA TYR A 493 -19.89 4.14 9.54
C TYR A 493 -19.73 5.62 9.24
N ARG A 494 -19.65 6.45 10.28
CA ARG A 494 -19.42 7.88 10.13
C ARG A 494 -18.01 8.10 9.61
N MET A 495 -17.88 8.86 8.53
CA MET A 495 -16.59 9.24 7.99
C MET A 495 -15.93 10.27 8.89
N GLU A 496 -14.62 10.12 9.04
CA GLU A 496 -13.76 11.04 9.78
C GLU A 496 -12.76 11.61 8.77
N LEU A 497 -12.59 12.93 8.71
CA LEU A 497 -11.60 13.60 7.87
C LEU A 497 -10.75 14.53 8.75
N PRO A 498 -9.79 13.98 9.52
CA PRO A 498 -9.04 14.75 10.51
C PRO A 498 -8.16 15.81 9.83
N GLY A 499 -8.34 17.07 10.22
CA GLY A 499 -7.67 18.19 9.57
C GLY A 499 -8.43 18.76 8.36
N TYR A 500 -9.67 18.31 8.12
CA TYR A 500 -10.56 18.87 7.10
C TYR A 500 -10.53 20.40 7.08
N ASN A 501 -10.18 20.96 5.92
CA ASN A 501 -10.29 22.39 5.63
C ASN A 501 -9.47 23.29 6.58
N THR A 502 -8.24 22.89 6.92
CA THR A 502 -7.40 23.57 7.94
C THR A 502 -6.16 24.28 7.40
N VAL A 503 -5.67 23.96 6.20
CA VAL A 503 -4.38 24.42 5.68
C VAL A 503 -4.55 25.27 4.42
N ASP A 504 -3.98 26.47 4.40
CA ASP A 504 -3.88 27.27 3.19
C ASP A 504 -2.76 26.74 2.29
N PRO A 505 -2.90 26.71 0.96
CA PRO A 505 -1.81 26.30 0.06
C PRO A 505 -0.59 27.22 0.16
N TYR A 506 0.62 26.66 0.07
CA TYR A 506 1.89 27.39 0.00
C TYR A 506 2.91 26.69 -0.90
N PRO A 507 3.93 27.40 -1.43
CA PRO A 507 4.92 26.80 -2.31
C PRO A 507 5.65 25.60 -1.68
N HIS A 508 5.91 24.56 -2.46
CA HIS A 508 6.60 23.32 -2.06
C HIS A 508 5.90 22.54 -0.94
N MET A 509 4.57 22.74 -0.80
CA MET A 509 3.75 22.00 0.15
C MET A 509 3.77 20.51 -0.15
N ASN A 510 3.95 19.67 0.89
CA ASN A 510 3.98 18.21 0.81
C ASN A 510 5.19 17.60 0.09
N GLU A 511 6.32 18.32 0.03
CA GLU A 511 7.57 17.77 -0.51
C GLU A 511 8.53 17.28 0.60
N MET A 512 8.22 17.55 1.88
CA MET A 512 9.09 17.26 3.05
C MET A 512 8.29 16.84 4.30
N CYS A 513 7.09 16.27 4.12
CA CYS A 513 6.16 16.01 5.21
C CYS A 513 6.24 14.59 5.78
N PRO A 514 6.51 14.42 7.09
CA PRO A 514 6.48 13.10 7.70
C PRO A 514 5.04 12.57 7.83
N SER A 515 4.88 11.25 7.70
CA SER A 515 3.58 10.56 7.76
C SER A 515 3.52 9.47 8.85
N LEU A 516 3.96 9.78 10.07
CA LEU A 516 3.97 8.81 11.17
C LEU A 516 2.64 8.73 11.94
N PRO A 517 2.02 7.54 12.05
CA PRO A 517 0.90 7.30 12.96
C PRO A 517 1.32 7.38 14.45
N PRO A 518 0.34 7.50 15.35
CA PRO A 518 -1.09 7.71 15.08
C PRO A 518 -1.46 9.19 14.89
N LYS A 519 -0.51 10.11 15.10
CA LYS A 519 -0.80 11.55 15.15
C LYS A 519 -0.64 12.26 13.81
N TYR A 520 0.15 11.71 12.89
CA TYR A 520 0.41 12.30 11.57
C TYR A 520 0.73 13.79 11.65
N SER A 521 1.65 14.12 12.56
CA SER A 521 1.97 15.50 12.90
C SER A 521 2.63 16.22 11.74
N ARG A 522 2.06 17.36 11.34
CA ARG A 522 2.58 18.23 10.30
C ARG A 522 3.57 19.23 10.92
N PRO A 523 4.90 19.11 10.71
CA PRO A 523 5.86 20.09 11.20
C PRO A 523 5.75 21.39 10.38
N SER A 524 6.44 22.45 10.79
CA SER A 524 6.31 23.78 10.17
C SER A 524 7.08 23.95 8.85
N ASP A 525 8.01 23.04 8.57
CA ASP A 525 8.85 22.95 7.37
C ASP A 525 8.32 21.95 6.34
N CYS A 526 7.25 21.26 6.71
CA CYS A 526 6.30 20.66 5.78
C CYS A 526 5.45 21.78 5.18
#